data_AF-A0A7J7LG09-F1
#
_entry.id   AF-A0A7J7LG09-F1
#
_cell.length_a   1.000
_cell.length_b   1.000
_cell.length_c   1.000
_cell.angle_alpha   90.00
_cell.angle_beta   90.00
_cell.angle_gamma   90.00
#
_symmetry.space_group_name_H-M   'P 1'
#
loop_
_entity.id
_entity.type
_entity.pdbx_description
1 polymer ?
#
loop_
_entity_poly.entity_id
_entity_poly.type
_entity_poly.pdbx_seq_one_letter_code
_entity_poly.pdbx_strand_id
1 'polypeptide(L)'
;MIIAMANLTANLTINNHKFFGIELASFIDLIPLHRFRLSVANATILEAIVGFPVVDMADLSSSYCMQMPTLINTIVNHSEVPPFIKLTIAGVTVDVPLKLDLSYDG
;
A
#
# COMPACT_ATOMS: atom_id res chain seq x y z
N MET A 1 3.20 -23.47 -36.90
CA MET A 1 2.33 -22.75 -35.95
C MET A 1 2.78 -22.84 -34.48
N ILE A 2 3.58 -23.84 -34.07
CA ILE A 2 4.04 -23.98 -32.67
C ILE A 2 5.25 -23.08 -32.34
N ILE A 3 6.12 -22.81 -33.32
CA ILE A 3 7.37 -22.02 -33.12
C ILE A 3 7.08 -20.52 -32.84
N ALA A 4 5.94 -19.99 -33.30
CA ALA A 4 5.56 -18.59 -33.08
C ALA A 4 5.09 -18.30 -31.63
N MET A 5 4.52 -19.29 -30.92
CA MET A 5 4.09 -19.11 -29.52
C MET A 5 5.26 -19.10 -28.52
N ALA A 6 6.35 -19.80 -28.82
CA ALA A 6 7.56 -19.82 -27.99
C ALA A 6 8.33 -18.47 -28.06
N ASN A 7 8.21 -17.73 -29.15
CA ASN A 7 8.82 -16.41 -29.30
C ASN A 7 8.00 -15.28 -28.68
N LEU A 8 6.71 -15.50 -28.41
CA LEU A 8 5.89 -14.54 -27.65
C LEU A 8 6.26 -14.53 -26.16
N THR A 9 6.82 -15.63 -25.67
CA THR A 9 7.24 -15.79 -24.26
C THR A 9 8.60 -15.18 -23.96
N ALA A 10 9.39 -14.84 -24.99
CA ALA A 10 10.77 -14.37 -24.85
C ALA A 10 10.94 -12.85 -24.75
N ASN A 11 9.87 -12.05 -24.86
CA ASN A 11 10.00 -10.59 -24.82
C ASN A 11 8.83 -9.87 -24.14
N LEU A 12 8.25 -10.47 -23.08
CA LEU A 12 7.49 -9.69 -22.12
C LEU A 12 8.46 -9.17 -21.06
N THR A 13 9.37 -8.28 -21.47
CA THR A 13 10.17 -7.49 -20.53
C THR A 13 9.19 -6.55 -19.84
N ILE A 14 8.57 -7.02 -18.75
CA ILE A 14 7.70 -6.20 -17.91
C ILE A 14 8.62 -5.17 -17.24
N ASN A 15 8.74 -4.01 -17.86
CA ASN A 15 9.35 -2.84 -17.25
C ASN A 15 8.44 -2.36 -16.12
N ASN A 16 8.58 -2.98 -14.94
CA ASN A 16 7.92 -2.53 -13.73
C ASN A 16 8.50 -1.16 -13.36
N HIS A 17 7.77 -0.10 -13.70
CA HIS A 17 8.08 1.24 -13.21
C HIS A 17 7.97 1.23 -11.68
N LYS A 18 9.09 1.37 -10.99
CA LYS A 18 9.10 1.58 -9.54
C LYS A 18 8.85 3.05 -9.29
N PHE A 19 7.63 3.37 -8.87
CA PHE A 19 7.30 4.73 -8.42
C PHE A 19 8.09 5.06 -7.15
N PHE A 20 8.76 6.21 -7.14
CA PHE A 20 9.26 6.80 -5.90
C PHE A 20 8.06 7.39 -5.11
N GLY A 21 8.18 7.55 -3.78
CA GLY A 21 7.02 7.83 -2.91
C GLY A 21 6.14 9.02 -3.33
N ILE A 22 6.76 10.08 -3.88
CA ILE A 22 6.04 11.26 -4.40
C ILE A 22 5.27 10.95 -5.69
N GLU A 23 5.90 10.24 -6.64
CA GLU A 23 5.24 9.87 -7.89
C GLU A 23 4.09 8.88 -7.67
N LEU A 24 4.23 7.99 -6.66
CA LEU A 24 3.15 7.10 -6.24
C LEU A 24 1.99 7.88 -5.63
N ALA A 25 2.27 8.89 -4.79
CA ALA A 25 1.23 9.75 -4.23
C ALA A 25 0.46 10.50 -5.33
N SER A 26 1.17 11.06 -6.32
CA SER A 26 0.53 11.69 -7.49
C SER A 26 -0.28 10.70 -8.33
N PHE A 27 0.19 9.47 -8.52
CA PHE A 27 -0.56 8.43 -9.25
C PHE A 27 -1.83 7.98 -8.49
N ILE A 28 -1.74 7.83 -7.16
CA ILE A 28 -2.88 7.54 -6.29
C ILE A 28 -3.91 8.67 -6.34
N ASP A 29 -3.46 9.92 -6.41
CA ASP A 29 -4.35 11.09 -6.46
C ASP A 29 -5.04 11.25 -7.82
N LEU A 30 -4.38 10.86 -8.91
CA LEU A 30 -4.94 10.90 -10.27
C LEU A 30 -5.96 9.78 -10.53
N ILE A 31 -5.95 8.71 -9.74
CA ILE A 31 -6.87 7.57 -9.91
C ILE A 31 -7.64 7.32 -8.61
N PRO A 32 -8.89 7.81 -8.51
CA PRO A 32 -9.72 7.69 -7.30
C PRO A 32 -9.94 6.26 -6.81
N LEU A 33 -9.71 5.27 -7.68
CA LEU A 33 -9.85 3.84 -7.39
C LEU A 33 -9.00 3.39 -6.19
N HIS A 34 -7.83 4.00 -5.98
CA HIS A 34 -6.99 3.61 -4.84
C HIS A 34 -7.61 4.07 -3.51
N ARG A 35 -8.08 5.32 -3.43
CA ARG A 35 -8.77 5.83 -2.23
C ARG A 35 -10.04 5.04 -1.92
N PHE A 36 -10.81 4.66 -2.93
CA PHE A 36 -11.96 3.76 -2.75
C PHE A 36 -11.55 2.41 -2.16
N ARG A 37 -10.55 1.75 -2.76
CA ARG A 37 -10.09 0.43 -2.31
C ARG A 37 -9.55 0.45 -0.89
N LEU A 38 -8.75 1.47 -0.53
CA LEU A 38 -8.24 1.63 0.83
C LEU A 38 -9.36 1.87 1.84
N SER A 39 -10.35 2.69 1.50
CA SER A 39 -11.49 2.96 2.38
C SER A 39 -12.34 1.71 2.63
N VAL A 40 -12.64 0.94 1.56
CA VAL A 40 -13.37 -0.33 1.69
C VAL A 40 -12.58 -1.33 2.53
N ALA A 41 -11.28 -1.48 2.27
CA ALA A 41 -10.42 -2.38 3.04
C ALA A 41 -10.38 -1.98 4.52
N ASN A 42 -10.27 -0.68 4.84
CA ASN A 42 -10.25 -0.22 6.22
C ASN A 42 -11.58 -0.50 6.94
N ALA A 43 -12.71 -0.31 6.27
CA ALA A 43 -14.02 -0.62 6.85
C ALA A 43 -14.15 -2.12 7.15
N THR A 44 -13.77 -2.98 6.20
CA THR A 44 -13.79 -4.44 6.41
C THR A 44 -12.84 -4.90 7.52
N ILE A 45 -11.64 -4.32 7.60
CA ILE A 45 -10.70 -4.62 8.69
C ILE A 45 -11.30 -4.20 10.03
N LEU A 46 -11.85 -2.98 10.13
CA LEU A 46 -12.46 -2.49 11.36
C LEU A 46 -13.55 -3.44 11.87
N GLU A 47 -14.44 -3.88 10.97
CA GLU A 47 -15.50 -4.85 11.30
C GLU A 47 -14.92 -6.20 11.74
N ALA A 48 -13.85 -6.67 11.10
CA ALA A 48 -13.25 -7.96 11.40
C ALA A 48 -12.50 -8.00 12.74
N ILE A 49 -11.98 -6.87 13.22
CA ILE A 49 -11.16 -6.81 14.44
C ILE A 49 -11.96 -6.44 15.70
N VAL A 50 -13.28 -6.20 15.59
CA VAL A 50 -14.12 -5.85 16.74
C VAL A 50 -14.06 -6.95 17.81
N GLY A 51 -13.78 -6.54 19.05
CA GLY A 51 -13.74 -7.43 20.20
C GLY A 51 -12.43 -8.20 20.39
N PHE A 52 -11.46 -8.05 19.49
CA PHE A 52 -10.13 -8.64 19.66
C PHE A 52 -9.18 -7.66 20.37
N PRO A 53 -8.50 -8.05 21.46
CA PRO A 53 -7.58 -7.17 22.17
C PRO A 53 -6.21 -7.04 21.49
N VAL A 54 -5.85 -8.00 20.63
CA VAL A 54 -4.58 -8.08 19.92
C VAL A 54 -4.86 -8.52 18.49
N VAL A 55 -4.29 -7.80 17.51
CA VAL A 55 -4.44 -8.10 16.07
C VAL A 55 -3.05 -8.15 15.44
N ASP A 56 -2.75 -9.24 14.72
CA ASP A 56 -1.57 -9.32 13.84
C ASP A 56 -2.05 -9.16 12.39
N MET A 57 -1.49 -8.17 11.69
CA MET A 57 -1.83 -7.86 10.31
C MET A 57 -0.58 -7.95 9.43
N ALA A 58 -0.75 -8.39 8.19
CA ALA A 58 0.31 -8.40 7.18
C ALA A 58 -0.04 -7.46 6.01
N ASP A 59 0.74 -6.40 5.81
CA ASP A 59 0.67 -5.54 4.64
C ASP A 59 1.54 -6.14 3.52
N LEU A 60 0.87 -6.68 2.50
CA LEU A 60 1.48 -7.22 1.30
C LEU A 60 1.41 -6.24 0.12
N SER A 61 0.99 -5.00 0.38
CA SER A 61 0.86 -3.98 -0.66
C SER A 61 2.22 -3.42 -1.07
N SER A 62 2.32 -3.00 -2.33
CA SER A 62 3.45 -2.19 -2.82
C SER A 62 3.21 -0.69 -2.59
N SER A 63 2.26 -0.31 -1.72
CA SER A 63 1.80 1.06 -1.56
C SER A 63 2.58 1.87 -0.52
N TYR A 64 3.74 1.36 -0.08
CA TYR A 64 4.56 1.96 0.98
C TYR A 64 3.76 2.27 2.25
N CYS A 65 2.83 1.38 2.61
CA CYS A 65 1.99 1.49 3.80
C CYS A 65 1.12 2.77 3.85
N MET A 66 0.84 3.41 2.72
CA MET A 66 0.01 4.63 2.65
C MET A 66 -1.43 4.42 3.16
N GLN A 67 -1.90 3.17 3.23
CA GLN A 67 -3.18 2.81 3.86
C GLN A 67 -3.15 2.93 5.38
N MET A 68 -2.03 2.57 6.02
CA MET A 68 -1.95 2.34 7.46
C MET A 68 -2.30 3.58 8.30
N PRO A 69 -1.86 4.81 7.97
CA PRO A 69 -2.25 6.00 8.72
C PRO A 69 -3.78 6.19 8.80
N THR A 70 -4.48 5.98 7.67
CA THR A 70 -5.94 6.12 7.63
C THR A 70 -6.65 5.01 8.40
N LEU A 71 -6.15 3.78 8.34
CA LEU A 71 -6.67 2.64 9.10
C LEU A 71 -6.55 2.88 10.61
N ILE A 72 -5.38 3.32 11.07
CA ILE A 72 -5.12 3.63 12.49
C ILE A 72 -6.09 4.72 12.98
N ASN A 73 -6.26 5.79 12.21
CA ASN A 73 -7.22 6.85 12.55
C ASN A 73 -8.65 6.30 12.65
N THR A 74 -9.09 5.45 11.72
CA THR A 74 -10.41 4.82 11.79
C THR A 74 -10.58 3.94 13.03
N ILE A 75 -9.57 3.13 13.39
CA ILE A 75 -9.63 2.24 14.56
C ILE A 75 -9.76 3.05 15.85
N VAL A 76 -8.95 4.10 16.02
CA VAL A 76 -8.96 4.95 17.22
C VAL A 76 -10.30 5.67 17.37
N ASN A 77 -10.91 6.13 16.28
CA ASN A 77 -12.19 6.86 16.33
C ASN A 77 -13.40 5.94 16.60
N HIS A 78 -13.28 4.64 16.36
CA HIS A 78 -14.40 3.68 16.49
C HIS A 78 -14.23 2.67 17.63
N SER A 79 -13.11 2.69 18.35
CA SER A 79 -12.83 1.77 19.46
C SER A 79 -12.76 2.54 20.77
N GLU A 80 -13.55 2.15 21.77
CA GLU A 80 -13.44 2.69 23.14
C GLU A 80 -12.07 2.38 23.74
N VAL A 81 -11.56 1.17 23.48
CA VAL A 81 -10.19 0.75 23.78
C VAL A 81 -9.61 0.15 22.50
N PRO A 82 -8.67 0.84 21.81
CA PRO A 82 -8.05 0.31 20.60
C PRO A 82 -7.24 -0.96 20.88
N PRO A 83 -7.23 -1.94 19.95
CA PRO A 83 -6.45 -3.15 20.10
C PRO A 83 -4.94 -2.88 19.98
N PHE A 84 -4.14 -3.79 20.54
CA PHE A 84 -2.71 -3.82 20.24
C PHE A 84 -2.52 -4.39 18.82
N ILE A 85 -1.91 -3.62 17.93
CA ILE A 85 -1.70 -4.01 16.54
C ILE A 85 -0.22 -4.31 16.30
N LYS A 86 0.06 -5.54 15.86
CA LYS A 86 1.33 -5.91 15.25
C LYS A 86 1.17 -5.87 13.73
N LEU A 87 2.02 -5.10 13.07
CA LEU A 87 2.01 -4.97 11.61
C LEU A 87 3.29 -5.56 11.02
N THR A 88 3.12 -6.58 10.19
CA THR A 88 4.19 -7.15 9.37
C THR A 88 4.11 -6.55 7.97
N ILE A 89 5.21 -5.97 7.48
CA ILE A 89 5.25 -5.36 6.15
C ILE A 89 6.12 -6.23 5.24
N ALA A 90 5.58 -6.68 4.12
CA ALA A 90 6.35 -7.39 3.11
C ALA A 90 7.24 -6.38 2.37
N GLY A 91 8.50 -6.26 2.78
CA GLY A 91 9.48 -5.38 2.15
C GLY A 91 10.15 -6.02 0.93
N VAL A 92 10.27 -5.25 -0.15
CA VAL A 92 11.49 -5.27 -0.97
C VAL A 92 12.39 -4.21 -0.33
N THR A 93 13.52 -4.61 0.24
CA THR A 93 14.51 -3.69 0.85
C THR A 93 14.85 -2.56 -0.12
N VAL A 94 14.36 -1.35 0.13
CA VAL A 94 14.88 -0.15 -0.52
C VAL A 94 15.63 0.61 0.57
N ASP A 95 16.93 0.35 0.67
CA ASP A 95 17.88 1.03 1.58
C ASP A 95 18.11 2.51 1.21
N VAL A 96 17.17 3.14 0.49
CA VAL A 96 17.26 4.53 0.12
C VAL A 96 16.28 5.31 1.00
N PRO A 97 16.77 6.12 1.95
CA PRO A 97 15.93 7.05 2.68
C PRO A 97 15.12 7.88 1.68
N LEU A 98 13.83 8.06 1.96
CA LEU A 98 12.94 8.91 1.17
C LEU A 98 13.54 10.32 1.12
N LYS A 99 14.30 10.64 0.06
CA LYS A 99 14.77 12.00 -0.20
C LYS A 99 13.57 12.79 -0.69
N LEU A 100 12.93 13.51 0.23
CA LEU A 100 12.07 14.64 -0.09
C LEU A 100 12.96 15.73 -0.70
N ASP A 101 13.04 15.77 -2.03
CA ASP A 101 13.67 16.89 -2.72
C ASP A 101 12.66 18.05 -2.77
N LEU A 102 12.51 18.73 -1.64
CA LEU A 102 11.75 19.98 -1.55
C LEU A 102 12.71 21.13 -1.91
N SER A 103 12.98 21.34 -3.19
CA SER A 103 13.53 22.64 -3.61
C SER A 103 12.39 23.66 -3.57
N TYR A 104 12.34 24.47 -2.51
CA TYR A 104 11.58 25.72 -2.52
C TYR A 104 12.29 26.67 -3.47
N ASP A 105 11.75 26.85 -4.68
CA ASP A 105 12.03 28.05 -5.46
C ASP A 105 11.30 29.21 -4.77
N GLY A 106 12.09 30.08 -4.15
CA GLY A 106 11.64 31.32 -3.49
C GLY A 106 11.51 32.50 -4.44
#